data_AF-A0A4R2NBN0-F1
#
_entry.id   AF-A0A4R2NBN0-F1
#
_cell.length_a   1.000
_cell.length_b   1.000
_cell.length_c   1.000
_cell.angle_alpha   90.00
_cell.angle_beta   90.00
_cell.angle_gamma   90.00
#
_symmetry.space_group_name_H-M   'P 1'
#
loop_
_entity.id
_entity.type
_entity.pdbx_description
1 polymer ?
#
loop_
_entity_poly.entity_id
_entity_poly.type
_entity_poly.pdbx_seq_one_letter_code
_entity_poly.pdbx_strand_id
1 'polypeptide(L)'
;MKPRSKTRKILAALLIGVLLFLSVLLLGVVLVTYMPGLNLTQWLQETANGWFAWRLFLYAVVIGLMYRIYRIRPFPVQLWRLVIAVFLIVEGLNVLYRL
;
A
#
# COMPACT_ATOMS: atom_id res chain seq x y z
N MET A 1 17.40 -4.05 -33.15
CA MET A 1 17.54 -3.09 -32.01
C MET A 1 16.30 -2.18 -32.02
N LYS A 2 15.45 -2.01 -31.01
CA LYS A 2 15.56 -2.11 -29.55
C LYS A 2 14.25 -2.63 -28.92
N PRO A 3 14.25 -3.78 -28.24
CA PRO A 3 13.26 -4.11 -27.20
C PRO A 3 13.53 -3.36 -25.87
N ARG A 4 14.39 -2.31 -25.87
CA ARG A 4 14.89 -1.61 -24.66
C ARG A 4 13.77 -1.04 -23.76
N SER A 5 12.58 -0.78 -24.31
CA SER A 5 11.44 -0.24 -23.56
C SER A 5 10.80 -1.25 -22.60
N LYS A 6 10.58 -2.50 -23.05
CA LYS A 6 9.99 -3.56 -22.19
C LYS A 6 10.95 -3.97 -21.08
N THR A 7 12.23 -4.16 -21.41
CA THR A 7 13.26 -4.54 -20.43
C THR A 7 13.44 -3.47 -19.35
N ARG A 8 13.42 -2.17 -19.71
CA ARG A 8 13.48 -1.07 -18.72
C ARG A 8 12.29 -1.06 -17.76
N LYS A 9 11.07 -1.33 -18.25
CA LYS A 9 9.87 -1.38 -17.40
C LYS A 9 9.92 -2.55 -16.41
N ILE A 10 10.38 -3.71 -16.87
CA ILE A 10 10.58 -4.88 -16.01
C ILE A 10 11.65 -4.59 -14.97
N LEU A 11 12.80 -4.05 -15.38
CA LEU A 11 13.87 -3.69 -14.46
C LEU A 11 13.42 -2.67 -13.40
N ALA A 12 12.67 -1.64 -13.80
CA ALA A 12 12.11 -0.65 -12.89
C ALA A 12 11.10 -1.27 -11.91
N ALA A 13 10.21 -2.14 -12.36
CA ALA A 13 9.26 -2.83 -11.48
C ALA A 13 9.99 -3.75 -10.47
N LEU A 14 11.04 -4.44 -10.93
CA LEU A 14 11.87 -5.30 -10.09
C LEU A 14 12.63 -4.47 -9.04
N LEU A 15 13.15 -3.31 -9.43
CA LEU A 15 13.85 -2.39 -8.54
C LEU A 15 12.91 -1.77 -7.51
N ILE A 16 11.67 -1.41 -7.91
CA ILE A 16 10.62 -0.97 -6.99
C ILE A 16 10.26 -2.09 -6.01
N GLY A 17 10.11 -3.33 -6.49
CA GLY A 17 9.82 -4.49 -5.65
C GLY A 17 10.93 -4.77 -4.63
N VAL A 18 12.19 -4.72 -5.05
CA VAL A 18 13.36 -4.90 -4.18
C VAL A 18 13.45 -3.76 -3.14
N LEU A 19 13.21 -2.52 -3.55
CA LEU A 19 13.17 -1.38 -2.63
C LEU A 19 12.05 -1.52 -1.60
N LEU A 20 10.84 -1.93 -2.02
CA LEU A 20 9.72 -2.20 -1.12
C LEU A 20 10.08 -3.29 -0.11
N PHE A 21 10.65 -4.40 -0.58
CA PHE A 21 11.08 -5.50 0.27
C PHE A 21 12.14 -5.06 1.31
N LEU A 22 13.18 -4.35 0.87
CA LEU A 22 14.21 -3.80 1.75
C LEU A 22 13.62 -2.82 2.78
N SER A 23 12.65 -2.00 2.37
CA SER A 23 11.98 -1.04 3.25
C SER A 23 11.22 -1.75 4.36
N VAL A 24 10.45 -2.79 4.02
CA VAL A 24 9.70 -3.60 5.01
C VAL A 24 10.65 -4.33 5.95
N LEU A 25 11.75 -4.89 5.42
CA LEU A 25 12.75 -5.60 6.23
C LEU A 25 13.45 -4.67 7.21
N LEU A 26 13.85 -3.46 6.76
CA LEU A 26 14.44 -2.45 7.63
C LEU A 26 13.46 -1.95 8.69
N LEU A 27 12.19 -1.74 8.34
CA LEU A 27 11.14 -1.43 9.32
C LEU A 27 11.00 -2.53 10.38
N GLY A 28 11.04 -3.80 9.98
CA GLY A 28 11.04 -4.93 10.90
C GLY A 28 12.24 -4.91 11.85
N VAL A 29 13.45 -4.67 11.33
CA VAL A 29 14.67 -4.57 12.16
C VAL A 29 14.59 -3.40 13.14
N VAL A 30 14.11 -2.24 12.70
CA VAL A 30 13.95 -1.05 13.55
C VAL A 30 12.95 -1.33 14.68
N LEU A 31 11.82 -1.94 14.37
CA LEU A 31 10.82 -2.32 15.37
C LEU A 31 11.40 -3.29 16.41
N VAL A 32 12.12 -4.32 15.99
CA VAL A 32 12.71 -5.29 16.94
C VAL A 32 13.82 -4.66 17.78
N THR A 33 14.63 -3.77 17.19
CA THR A 33 15.83 -3.23 17.83
C THR A 33 15.55 -2.06 18.76
N TYR A 34 14.67 -1.13 18.35
CA TYR A 34 14.38 0.10 19.09
C TYR A 34 13.12 0.03 19.93
N MET A 35 12.30 -1.02 19.80
CA MET A 35 11.12 -1.26 20.61
C MET A 35 11.18 -2.63 21.34
N PRO A 36 12.25 -2.94 22.09
CA PRO A 36 12.33 -4.19 22.84
C PRO A 36 11.30 -4.21 23.97
N GLY A 37 10.50 -5.28 24.05
CA GLY A 37 9.46 -5.44 25.08
C GLY A 37 8.10 -4.81 24.74
N LEU A 38 7.98 -4.18 23.56
CA LEU A 38 6.72 -3.64 23.09
C LEU A 38 5.83 -4.79 22.63
N ASN A 39 4.69 -4.96 23.30
CA ASN A 39 3.67 -5.91 22.86
C ASN A 39 3.06 -5.36 21.56
N LEU A 40 3.61 -5.79 20.42
CA LEU A 40 3.21 -5.32 19.08
C LEU A 40 1.69 -5.43 18.88
N THR A 41 1.06 -6.46 19.45
CA THR A 41 -0.39 -6.66 19.39
C THR A 41 -1.11 -5.52 20.12
N GLN A 42 -0.67 -5.18 21.32
CA GLN A 42 -1.26 -4.10 22.12
C GLN A 42 -1.02 -2.73 21.48
N TRP A 43 0.20 -2.48 20.98
CA TRP A 43 0.51 -1.23 20.28
C TRP A 43 -0.25 -1.07 18.97
N LEU A 44 -0.41 -2.15 18.19
CA LEU A 44 -1.24 -2.14 16.98
C LEU A 44 -2.71 -1.90 17.31
N GLN A 45 -3.20 -2.39 18.45
CA GLN A 45 -4.55 -2.11 18.95
C GLN A 45 -4.71 -0.65 19.41
N GLU A 46 -3.74 -0.10 20.15
CA GLU A 46 -3.77 1.30 20.62
C GLU A 46 -3.66 2.28 19.45
N THR A 47 -2.80 1.99 18.47
CA THR A 47 -2.61 2.81 17.26
C THR A 47 -3.60 2.48 16.14
N ALA A 48 -4.51 1.53 16.36
CA ALA A 48 -5.40 0.98 15.35
C ALA A 48 -6.22 2.09 14.65
N ASN A 49 -6.75 3.04 15.41
CA ASN A 49 -7.52 4.16 14.86
C ASN A 49 -6.64 5.13 14.04
N GLY A 50 -5.40 5.36 14.47
CA GLY A 50 -4.42 6.15 13.71
C GLY A 50 -4.07 5.48 12.38
N TRP A 51 -3.83 4.17 12.38
CA TRP A 51 -3.59 3.39 11.17
C TRP A 51 -4.79 3.32 10.23
N PHE A 52 -6.01 3.37 10.77
CA PHE A 52 -7.24 3.46 9.98
C PHE A 52 -7.38 4.83 9.30
N ALA A 53 -7.18 5.92 10.06
CA ALA A 53 -7.19 7.28 9.51
C ALA A 53 -6.11 7.48 8.43
N TRP A 54 -4.91 6.94 8.66
CA TRP A 54 -3.84 6.98 7.68
C TRP A 54 -4.19 6.24 6.38
N ARG A 55 -4.84 5.07 6.48
CA ARG A 55 -5.30 4.32 5.30
C ARG A 55 -6.39 5.05 4.53
N LEU A 56 -7.36 5.67 5.21
CA LEU A 56 -8.34 6.53 4.56
C LEU A 56 -7.70 7.68 3.79
N PHE A 57 -6.68 8.32 4.38
CA PHE A 57 -5.91 9.35 3.69
C PHE A 57 -5.22 8.80 2.43
N LEU A 58 -4.55 7.65 2.52
CA LEU A 58 -3.91 7.01 1.36
C LEU A 58 -4.92 6.64 0.28
N TYR A 59 -6.09 6.12 0.63
CA TYR A 59 -7.16 5.83 -0.32
C TYR A 59 -7.63 7.10 -1.04
N ALA A 60 -7.80 8.21 -0.32
CA ALA A 60 -8.14 9.50 -0.92
C ALA A 60 -7.06 10.00 -1.89
N VAL A 61 -5.78 9.83 -1.53
CA VAL A 61 -4.65 10.16 -2.41
C VAL A 61 -4.67 9.32 -3.69
N VAL A 62 -4.88 7.99 -3.57
CA VAL A 62 -4.98 7.09 -4.72
C VAL A 62 -6.16 7.46 -5.62
N ILE A 63 -7.34 7.71 -5.05
CA ILE A 63 -8.53 8.16 -5.79
C ILE A 63 -8.25 9.48 -6.50
N GLY A 64 -7.59 10.45 -5.84
CA GLY A 64 -7.21 11.73 -6.44
C GLY A 64 -6.23 11.58 -7.60
N LEU A 65 -5.24 10.70 -7.47
CA LEU A 65 -4.30 10.37 -8.55
C LEU A 65 -5.01 9.68 -9.71
N MET A 66 -5.86 8.70 -9.42
CA MET A 66 -6.69 8.03 -10.41
C MET A 66 -7.58 9.03 -11.15
N TYR A 67 -8.21 9.98 -10.46
CA TYR A 67 -9.02 11.02 -11.07
C TYR A 67 -8.20 11.93 -12.00
N ARG A 68 -7.00 12.36 -11.56
CA ARG A 68 -6.08 13.14 -12.41
C ARG A 68 -5.67 12.36 -13.66
N ILE A 69 -5.35 11.08 -13.52
CA ILE A 69 -4.98 10.22 -14.65
C ILE A 69 -6.18 10.04 -15.58
N TYR A 70 -7.38 9.82 -15.03
CA TYR A 70 -8.62 9.64 -15.79
C TYR A 70 -8.91 10.84 -16.69
N ARG A 71 -8.66 12.06 -16.18
CA ARG A 71 -8.80 13.30 -16.95
C ARG A 71 -7.87 13.36 -18.17
N ILE A 72 -6.69 12.76 -18.09
CA ILE A 72 -5.69 12.76 -19.18
C ILE A 72 -5.92 11.57 -20.12
N ARG A 73 -6.24 10.40 -19.55
CA ARG A 73 -6.50 9.16 -20.28
C ARG A 73 -7.61 8.38 -19.57
N PRO A 74 -8.84 8.40 -20.10
CA PRO A 74 -9.93 7.67 -19.49
C PRO A 74 -9.63 6.18 -19.49
N PHE A 75 -9.82 5.55 -18.34
CA PHE A 75 -9.67 4.11 -18.15
C PHE A 75 -11.03 3.48 -17.81
N PRO A 76 -11.20 2.16 -18.03
CA PRO A 76 -12.48 1.50 -17.85
C PRO A 76 -13.01 1.62 -16.41
N VAL A 77 -14.34 1.73 -16.28
CA VAL A 77 -15.05 1.74 -14.99
C VAL A 77 -14.77 0.49 -14.17
N GLN A 78 -14.41 -0.63 -14.82
CA GLN A 78 -13.97 -1.86 -14.15
C GLN A 78 -12.73 -1.63 -13.28
N LEU A 79 -11.80 -0.74 -13.68
CA LEU A 79 -10.61 -0.42 -12.90
C LEU A 79 -10.98 0.33 -11.60
N TRP A 80 -11.91 1.28 -11.70
CA TRP A 80 -12.45 1.99 -10.53
C TRP A 80 -13.10 1.02 -9.54
N ARG A 81 -13.95 0.11 -10.03
CA ARG A 81 -14.59 -0.91 -9.21
C ARG A 81 -13.58 -1.84 -8.55
N LEU A 82 -12.53 -2.24 -9.26
CA LEU A 82 -11.50 -3.12 -8.74
C LEU A 82 -10.71 -2.45 -7.61
N VAL A 83 -10.34 -1.18 -7.76
CA VAL A 83 -9.64 -0.44 -6.70
C VAL A 83 -10.52 -0.26 -5.47
N ILE A 84 -11.79 0.09 -5.64
CA ILE A 84 -12.75 0.19 -4.53
C ILE A 84 -12.93 -1.16 -3.83
N ALA A 85 -13.04 -2.25 -4.60
CA ALA A 85 -13.16 -3.59 -4.04
C ALA A 85 -11.93 -3.98 -3.23
N VAL A 86 -10.72 -3.65 -3.68
CA VAL A 86 -9.48 -3.88 -2.92
C VAL A 86 -9.51 -3.11 -1.60
N PHE A 87 -9.91 -1.84 -1.59
CA PHE A 87 -10.01 -1.06 -0.35
C PHE A 87 -11.00 -1.68 0.63
N LEU A 88 -12.17 -2.11 0.15
CA LEU A 88 -13.18 -2.77 0.97
C LEU A 88 -12.70 -4.12 1.53
N ILE A 89 -11.99 -4.91 0.73
CA ILE A 89 -11.43 -6.20 1.20
C ILE A 89 -10.35 -5.96 2.25
N VAL A 90 -9.43 -5.02 2.02
CA VAL A 90 -8.36 -4.70 2.97
C VAL A 90 -8.93 -4.19 4.29
N GLU A 91 -9.92 -3.29 4.24
CA GLU A 91 -10.57 -2.81 5.46
C GLU A 91 -11.43 -3.89 6.12
N GLY A 92 -12.14 -4.71 5.35
CA GLY A 92 -12.92 -5.84 5.86
C GLY A 92 -12.04 -6.84 6.61
N LEU A 93 -10.90 -7.24 6.04
CA LEU A 93 -9.92 -8.09 6.70
C LEU A 93 -9.35 -7.44 7.97
N ASN A 94 -9.07 -6.14 7.92
CA ASN A 94 -8.54 -5.43 9.07
C ASN A 94 -9.58 -5.23 10.20
N VAL A 95 -10.86 -5.10 9.87
CA VAL A 95 -11.95 -5.11 10.87
C VAL A 95 -12.10 -6.50 11.47
N LEU A 96 -12.06 -7.55 10.66
CA LEU A 96 -12.07 -8.94 11.13
C LEU A 96 -10.88 -9.27 12.04
N TYR A 97 -9.73 -8.65 11.81
CA TYR A 97 -8.54 -8.82 12.65
C TYR A 97 -8.62 -8.05 14.00
N ARG A 98 -9.60 -7.14 14.14
CA ARG A 98 -9.84 -6.36 15.37
C ARG A 98 -10.99 -6.91 16.21
N LEU A 99 -11.82 -7.79 15.63
CA LEU A 99 -12.85 -8.58 16.32
C LEU A 99 -12.21 -9.73 17.07
#